data_AF-A0A366H0G8-F1
#
_entry.id   AF-A0A366H0G8-F1
#
_cell.length_a   1.000
_cell.length_b   1.000
_cell.length_c   1.000
_cell.angle_alpha   90.00
_cell.angle_beta   90.00
_cell.angle_gamma   90.00
#
_symmetry.space_group_name_H-M   'P 1'
#
loop_
_entity.id
_entity.type
_entity.pdbx_description
1 polymer ?
#
loop_
_entity_poly.entity_id
_entity_poly.type
_entity_poly.pdbx_seq_one_letter_code
_entity_poly.pdbx_strand_id
1 'polypeptide(L)'
;MICTSIEAQKDDTSQKNLRAAPTYAKLSDVPERKRMELEAFGRLFEADLLARDASRIYAAFNLPGFMDETLEGFNVSASKHLELRSGMQARFQSRFESISRNWAESEAKYKHLVLHNGKIWLRYRLVFEQNARVNLVDLLVTPGPNGKLGISDIFLHASGFSIVEELRQMALPILLTLDKEHTNLAPDADLNEFEKLADMVSLIKGNDIPGAVSAYHQLSPEMKNQRVPTMLHLLILRRLPDVEAYKDALKEAAKVHQEPSFQYMLLDLYLLEKNYTKAAECQDTLMTLTGKDAVLLATKALFQMHGGSKEDARKTMLEALALEPDCISVHDRAIDVLREAGDHKALADSMRFMEEQTTYRFKGELSDPRWADFLKSLESAPWR
;
A
#
# COMPACT_ATOMS: atom_id res chain seq x y z
N MET A 1 19.66 -57.89 21.05
CA MET A 1 18.45 -57.05 21.06
C MET A 1 18.92 -55.60 21.19
N ILE A 2 19.28 -54.97 20.06
CA ILE A 2 19.71 -53.56 19.99
C ILE A 2 18.94 -52.97 18.82
N CYS A 3 17.87 -52.25 19.14
CA CYS A 3 17.12 -51.43 18.19
C CYS A 3 17.95 -50.18 17.91
N THR A 4 18.38 -50.03 16.66
CA THR A 4 18.88 -48.77 16.11
C THR A 4 17.72 -48.06 15.44
N SER A 5 17.19 -47.04 16.11
CA SER A 5 16.23 -46.09 15.56
C SER A 5 16.99 -45.05 14.73
N ILE A 6 16.73 -45.05 13.42
CA ILE A 6 17.13 -43.98 12.51
C ILE A 6 16.10 -42.87 12.67
N GLU A 7 16.47 -41.79 13.37
CA GLU A 7 15.73 -40.53 13.32
C GLU A 7 16.05 -39.87 11.97
N ALA A 8 15.09 -39.92 11.06
CA ALA A 8 15.11 -39.08 9.87
C ALA A 8 14.83 -37.64 10.31
N GLN A 9 15.87 -36.80 10.30
CA GLN A 9 15.73 -35.35 10.25
C GLN A 9 14.93 -35.02 8.98
N LYS A 10 13.63 -34.75 9.14
CA LYS A 10 12.86 -34.05 8.12
C LYS A 10 13.39 -32.62 8.08
N ASP A 11 14.08 -32.30 7.00
CA ASP A 11 14.53 -30.97 6.69
C ASP A 11 13.27 -30.10 6.44
N ASP A 12 12.87 -29.34 7.45
CA ASP A 12 11.73 -28.42 7.45
C ASP A 12 12.07 -27.12 6.69
N THR A 13 12.59 -27.28 5.47
CA THR A 13 12.98 -26.19 4.58
C THR A 13 11.91 -25.87 3.53
N SER A 14 10.91 -26.75 3.34
CA SER A 14 9.82 -26.52 2.38
C SER A 14 8.78 -25.49 2.85
N GLN A 15 8.69 -25.17 4.15
CA GLN A 15 7.80 -24.11 4.65
C GLN A 15 8.43 -22.71 4.70
N LYS A 16 9.73 -22.56 4.39
CA LYS A 16 10.46 -21.28 4.50
C LYS A 16 10.31 -20.30 3.33
N ASN A 17 9.50 -20.63 2.33
CA ASN A 17 9.29 -19.77 1.15
C ASN A 17 8.07 -18.83 1.26
N LEU A 18 7.61 -18.52 2.47
CA LEU A 18 6.86 -17.29 2.70
C LEU A 18 7.85 -16.13 2.57
N ARG A 19 7.88 -15.52 1.39
CA ARG A 19 8.87 -14.51 1.00
C ARG A 19 8.90 -13.38 2.04
N ALA A 20 10.06 -13.23 2.68
CA ALA A 20 10.31 -12.21 3.69
C ALA A 20 10.02 -10.81 3.14
N ALA A 21 9.73 -9.88 4.06
CA ALA A 21 9.61 -8.46 3.75
C ALA A 21 10.78 -7.98 2.84
N PRO A 22 10.54 -7.04 1.92
CA PRO A 22 11.56 -6.58 1.00
C PRO A 22 12.83 -6.17 1.76
N THR A 23 13.96 -6.78 1.38
CA THR A 23 15.25 -6.44 1.97
C THR A 23 15.86 -5.31 1.17
N TYR A 24 16.06 -4.15 1.82
CA TYR A 24 16.60 -2.96 1.19
C TYR A 24 18.12 -2.99 1.15
N ALA A 25 18.70 -2.72 -0.02
CA ALA A 25 20.13 -2.55 -0.24
C ALA A 25 20.46 -1.10 -0.59
N LYS A 26 21.76 -0.77 -0.59
CA LYS A 26 22.22 0.58 -0.88
C LYS A 26 22.15 0.87 -2.38
N LEU A 27 21.58 2.02 -2.76
CA LEU A 27 21.53 2.46 -4.15
C LEU A 27 22.91 2.71 -4.77
N SER A 28 23.95 2.88 -3.96
CA SER A 28 25.33 3.06 -4.43
C SER A 28 25.82 1.91 -5.30
N ASP A 29 25.20 0.74 -5.18
CA ASP A 29 25.57 -0.47 -5.91
C ASP A 29 24.98 -0.49 -7.33
N VAL A 30 24.14 0.48 -7.66
CA VAL A 30 23.51 0.64 -8.98
C VAL A 30 24.32 1.62 -9.84
N PRO A 31 24.65 1.27 -11.09
CA PRO A 31 25.28 2.18 -12.04
C PRO A 31 24.54 3.52 -12.13
N GLU A 32 25.28 4.62 -11.99
CA GLU A 32 24.74 5.99 -11.97
C GLU A 32 23.85 6.30 -13.18
N ARG A 33 24.29 5.93 -14.39
CA ARG A 33 23.50 6.09 -15.62
C ARG A 33 22.10 5.48 -15.51
N LYS A 34 22.00 4.28 -14.93
CA LYS A 34 20.73 3.58 -14.74
C LYS A 34 19.85 4.29 -13.70
N ARG A 35 20.45 4.82 -12.62
CA ARG A 35 19.74 5.63 -11.62
C ARG A 35 19.15 6.89 -12.24
N MET A 36 19.95 7.63 -13.01
CA MET A 36 19.50 8.86 -13.68
C MET A 36 18.36 8.61 -14.66
N GLU A 37 18.41 7.52 -15.43
CA GLU A 37 17.35 7.16 -16.38
C GLU A 37 16.02 6.85 -15.66
N LEU A 38 16.09 6.09 -14.56
CA LEU A 38 14.91 5.78 -13.73
C LEU A 38 14.38 7.01 -12.99
N GLU A 39 15.25 7.88 -12.48
CA GLU A 39 14.85 9.16 -11.88
C GLU A 39 14.14 10.06 -12.90
N ALA A 40 14.64 10.13 -14.14
CA ALA A 40 14.00 10.89 -15.20
C ALA A 40 12.60 10.33 -15.53
N PHE A 41 12.45 9.00 -15.62
CA PHE A 41 11.13 8.37 -15.75
C PHE A 41 10.23 8.72 -14.56
N GLY A 42 10.76 8.66 -13.34
CA GLY A 42 10.02 8.98 -12.13
C GLY A 42 9.48 10.41 -12.10
N ARG A 43 10.32 11.39 -12.45
CA ARG A 43 9.91 12.80 -12.53
C ARG A 43 8.88 13.06 -13.62
N LEU A 44 9.00 12.39 -14.77
CA LEU A 44 8.01 12.48 -15.83
C LEU A 44 6.66 11.93 -15.39
N PHE A 45 6.65 10.76 -14.74
CA PHE A 45 5.41 10.15 -14.26
C PHE A 45 4.77 10.94 -13.11
N GLU A 46 5.56 11.54 -12.21
CA GLU A 46 5.09 12.52 -11.22
C GLU A 46 4.39 13.71 -11.90
N ALA A 47 4.97 14.26 -12.97
CA ALA A 47 4.35 15.35 -13.72
C ALA A 47 3.02 14.94 -14.37
N ASP A 48 2.94 13.74 -14.94
CA ASP A 48 1.70 13.20 -15.51
C ASP A 48 0.60 13.00 -14.43
N LEU A 49 0.99 12.58 -13.22
CA LEU A 49 0.10 12.48 -12.05
C LEU A 49 -0.41 13.85 -11.60
N LEU A 50 0.48 14.84 -11.45
CA LEU A 50 0.12 16.20 -11.06
C LEU A 50 -0.76 16.90 -12.10
N ALA A 51 -0.59 16.58 -13.39
CA ALA A 51 -1.44 17.04 -14.48
C ALA A 51 -2.82 16.34 -14.52
N ARG A 52 -3.05 15.34 -13.67
CA ARG A 52 -4.26 14.51 -13.65
C ARG A 52 -4.56 13.85 -15.01
N ASP A 53 -3.53 13.53 -15.80
CA ASP A 53 -3.67 12.94 -17.14
C ASP A 53 -3.75 11.40 -17.06
N ALA A 54 -4.95 10.89 -16.82
CA ALA A 54 -5.21 9.45 -16.70
C ALA A 54 -4.74 8.65 -17.93
N SER A 55 -4.75 9.25 -19.12
CA SER A 55 -4.30 8.59 -20.35
C SER A 55 -2.79 8.42 -20.39
N ARG A 56 -2.02 9.44 -19.99
CA ARG A 56 -0.56 9.34 -19.88
C ARG A 56 -0.12 8.40 -18.76
N ILE A 57 -0.81 8.45 -17.61
CA ILE A 57 -0.60 7.52 -16.51
C ILE A 57 -0.80 6.08 -17.00
N TYR A 58 -1.89 5.81 -17.73
CA TYR A 58 -2.15 4.50 -18.30
C TYR A 58 -1.06 4.07 -19.30
N ALA A 59 -0.61 4.98 -20.16
CA ALA A 59 0.43 4.73 -21.16
C ALA A 59 1.82 4.45 -20.54
N ALA A 60 2.02 4.73 -19.26
CA ALA A 60 3.24 4.38 -18.53
C ALA A 60 3.29 2.91 -18.11
N PHE A 61 2.16 2.18 -18.11
CA PHE A 61 2.13 0.76 -17.77
C PHE A 61 2.63 -0.12 -18.92
N ASN A 62 3.64 -0.93 -18.63
CA ASN A 62 4.12 -2.02 -19.47
C ASN A 62 3.31 -3.30 -19.16
N LEU A 63 2.07 -3.38 -19.64
CA LEU A 63 1.21 -4.56 -19.41
C LEU A 63 1.87 -5.90 -19.81
N PRO A 64 2.58 -5.99 -20.95
CA PRO A 64 3.49 -7.12 -21.21
C PRO A 64 4.41 -7.48 -20.06
N GLY A 65 5.11 -6.49 -19.51
CA GLY A 65 6.06 -6.66 -18.43
C GLY A 65 5.43 -7.25 -17.17
N PHE A 66 4.21 -6.84 -16.81
CA PHE A 66 3.49 -7.47 -15.68
C PHE A 66 3.31 -8.98 -15.89
N MET A 67 2.97 -9.40 -17.12
CA MET A 67 2.75 -10.81 -17.42
C MET A 67 4.06 -11.58 -17.45
N ASP A 68 5.10 -11.00 -18.05
CA ASP A 68 6.43 -11.61 -18.12
C ASP A 68 7.00 -11.77 -16.69
N GLU A 69 6.81 -10.79 -15.81
CA GLU A 69 7.16 -10.87 -14.39
C GLU A 69 6.32 -11.91 -13.63
N THR A 70 5.01 -12.00 -13.89
CA THR A 70 4.15 -13.03 -13.27
C THR A 70 4.61 -14.45 -13.63
N LEU A 71 4.96 -14.66 -14.90
CA LEU A 71 5.37 -15.95 -15.46
C LEU A 71 6.86 -16.26 -15.26
N GLU A 72 7.65 -15.31 -14.74
CA GLU A 72 9.06 -15.51 -14.43
C GLU A 72 9.26 -16.76 -13.56
N GLY A 73 10.10 -17.69 -14.04
CA GLY A 73 10.43 -18.95 -13.37
C GLY A 73 9.53 -20.14 -13.71
N PHE A 74 8.42 -19.95 -14.44
CA PHE A 74 7.58 -21.05 -14.93
C PHE A 74 8.06 -21.53 -16.30
N ASN A 75 8.07 -22.85 -16.52
CA ASN A 75 8.48 -23.43 -17.79
C ASN A 75 7.26 -23.75 -18.67
N VAL A 76 6.70 -22.71 -19.29
CA VAL A 76 5.53 -22.83 -20.17
C VAL A 76 5.97 -22.71 -21.63
N SER A 77 5.47 -23.59 -22.50
CA SER A 77 5.75 -23.50 -23.95
C SER A 77 5.39 -22.12 -24.49
N ALA A 78 6.17 -21.59 -25.44
CA ALA A 78 5.98 -20.24 -26.00
C ALA A 78 4.54 -19.96 -26.49
N SER A 79 3.85 -20.94 -27.08
CA SER A 79 2.46 -20.80 -27.52
C SER A 79 1.50 -20.58 -26.34
N LYS A 80 1.56 -21.44 -25.32
CA LYS A 80 0.79 -21.29 -24.07
C LYS A 80 1.14 -20.00 -23.32
N HIS A 81 2.42 -19.60 -23.31
CA HIS A 81 2.84 -18.33 -22.71
C HIS A 81 2.14 -17.14 -23.41
N LEU A 82 2.08 -17.15 -24.74
CA LEU A 82 1.38 -16.13 -25.51
C LEU A 82 -0.13 -16.13 -25.25
N GLU A 83 -0.75 -17.31 -25.15
CA GLU A 83 -2.18 -17.46 -24.84
C GLU A 83 -2.52 -16.92 -23.44
N LEU A 84 -1.77 -17.34 -22.41
CA LEU A 84 -1.91 -16.86 -21.04
C LEU A 84 -1.74 -15.33 -20.97
N ARG A 85 -0.67 -14.82 -21.58
CA ARG A 85 -0.39 -13.38 -21.62
C ARG A 85 -1.53 -12.61 -22.26
N SER A 86 -2.06 -13.09 -23.39
CA SER A 86 -3.18 -12.43 -24.08
C SER A 86 -4.46 -12.44 -23.23
N GLY A 87 -4.80 -13.60 -22.63
CA GLY A 87 -5.99 -13.75 -21.80
C GLY A 87 -5.93 -12.92 -20.51
N MET A 88 -4.77 -12.87 -19.86
CA MET A 88 -4.56 -12.04 -18.66
C MET A 88 -4.56 -10.56 -19.03
N GLN A 89 -3.84 -10.14 -20.07
CA GLN A 89 -3.79 -8.74 -20.50
C GLN A 89 -5.19 -8.17 -20.76
N ALA A 90 -6.05 -8.91 -21.46
CA ALA A 90 -7.43 -8.50 -21.72
C ALA A 90 -8.25 -8.29 -20.42
N ARG A 91 -8.06 -9.17 -19.43
CA ARG A 91 -8.74 -9.07 -18.12
C ARG A 91 -8.22 -7.93 -17.27
N PHE A 92 -6.93 -7.60 -17.35
CA PHE A 92 -6.31 -6.58 -16.51
C PHE A 92 -6.35 -5.17 -17.09
N GLN A 93 -6.60 -5.02 -18.39
CA GLN A 93 -6.71 -3.72 -19.02
C GLN A 93 -7.66 -2.77 -18.25
N SER A 94 -8.88 -3.21 -17.95
CA SER A 94 -9.86 -2.40 -17.21
C SER A 94 -9.43 -2.08 -15.77
N ARG A 95 -8.67 -2.98 -15.12
CA ARG A 95 -8.08 -2.75 -13.79
C ARG A 95 -7.05 -1.63 -13.86
N PHE A 96 -6.14 -1.64 -14.84
CA PHE A 96 -5.12 -0.60 -14.99
C PHE A 96 -5.70 0.74 -15.44
N GLU A 97 -6.74 0.74 -16.26
CA GLU A 97 -7.51 1.96 -16.56
C GLU A 97 -8.14 2.55 -15.29
N SER A 98 -8.70 1.70 -14.42
CA SER A 98 -9.26 2.12 -13.13
C SER A 98 -8.18 2.66 -12.19
N ILE A 99 -7.04 1.98 -12.06
CA ILE A 99 -5.88 2.46 -11.29
C ILE A 99 -5.43 3.83 -11.81
N SER A 100 -5.33 4.00 -13.13
CA SER A 100 -4.87 5.26 -13.74
C SER A 100 -5.79 6.44 -13.42
N ARG A 101 -7.12 6.22 -13.52
CA ARG A 101 -8.12 7.24 -13.14
C ARG A 101 -8.03 7.59 -11.67
N ASN A 102 -7.98 6.58 -10.80
CA ASN A 102 -7.90 6.82 -9.35
C ASN A 102 -6.61 7.55 -8.97
N TRP A 103 -5.48 7.21 -9.57
CA TRP A 103 -4.21 7.87 -9.30
C TRP A 103 -4.16 9.31 -9.84
N ALA A 104 -4.84 9.59 -10.97
CA ALA A 104 -5.00 10.94 -11.49
C ALA A 104 -5.77 11.87 -10.54
N GLU A 105 -6.55 11.32 -9.61
CA GLU A 105 -7.27 12.09 -8.59
C GLU A 105 -6.48 12.25 -7.27
N SER A 106 -5.27 11.71 -7.19
CA SER A 106 -4.44 11.77 -5.98
C SER A 106 -3.48 12.96 -5.97
N GLU A 107 -3.16 13.45 -4.78
CA GLU A 107 -1.96 14.26 -4.56
C GLU A 107 -0.75 13.30 -4.57
N ALA A 108 -0.01 13.30 -5.67
CA ALA A 108 1.13 12.41 -5.87
C ALA A 108 2.47 13.11 -5.63
N LYS A 109 3.42 12.38 -5.04
CA LYS A 109 4.81 12.82 -4.89
C LYS A 109 5.77 11.69 -5.18
N TYR A 110 6.71 11.90 -6.10
CA TYR A 110 7.86 11.03 -6.26
C TYR A 110 8.86 11.29 -5.14
N LYS A 111 9.22 10.23 -4.42
CA LYS A 111 10.08 10.32 -3.23
C LYS A 111 11.54 10.11 -3.60
N HIS A 112 11.88 8.92 -4.08
CA HIS A 112 13.25 8.52 -4.43
C HIS A 112 13.24 7.13 -5.09
N LEU A 113 14.40 6.70 -5.59
CA LEU A 113 14.64 5.29 -5.93
C LEU A 113 14.79 4.46 -4.66
N VAL A 114 14.43 3.17 -4.71
CA VAL A 114 14.75 2.20 -3.66
C VAL A 114 15.26 0.91 -4.31
N LEU A 115 16.23 0.25 -3.70
CA LEU A 115 16.73 -1.04 -4.13
C LEU A 115 16.24 -2.09 -3.15
N HIS A 116 15.30 -2.94 -3.55
CA HIS A 116 14.91 -4.09 -2.75
C HIS A 116 14.72 -5.34 -3.62
N ASN A 117 15.13 -6.48 -3.06
CA ASN A 117 15.16 -7.77 -3.74
C ASN A 117 15.96 -7.73 -5.06
N GLY A 118 17.05 -6.96 -5.10
CA GLY A 118 17.93 -6.82 -6.28
C GLY A 118 17.33 -6.00 -7.44
N LYS A 119 16.09 -5.52 -7.31
CA LYS A 119 15.42 -4.68 -8.31
C LYS A 119 15.32 -3.23 -7.82
N ILE A 120 15.39 -2.29 -8.74
CA ILE A 120 15.28 -0.86 -8.43
C ILE A 120 13.83 -0.45 -8.68
N TRP A 121 13.26 0.23 -7.70
CA TRP A 121 11.88 0.69 -7.73
C TRP A 121 11.82 2.20 -7.55
N LEU A 122 10.76 2.80 -8.09
CA LEU A 122 10.42 4.20 -7.86
C LEU A 122 9.41 4.29 -6.73
N ARG A 123 9.75 4.97 -5.63
CA ARG A 123 8.82 5.17 -4.52
C ARG A 123 7.97 6.42 -4.73
N TYR A 124 6.66 6.24 -4.59
CA TYR A 124 5.67 7.33 -4.61
C TYR A 124 4.83 7.33 -3.35
N ARG A 125 4.40 8.54 -2.97
CA ARG A 125 3.26 8.75 -2.08
C ARG A 125 2.07 9.23 -2.90
N LEU A 126 0.92 8.61 -2.68
CA LEU A 126 -0.36 8.99 -3.25
C LEU A 126 -1.31 9.31 -2.10
N VAL A 127 -1.85 10.53 -2.03
CA VAL A 127 -2.86 10.92 -1.06
C VAL A 127 -4.20 11.12 -1.76
N PHE A 128 -5.23 10.40 -1.33
CA PHE A 128 -6.55 10.46 -1.95
C PHE A 128 -7.46 11.40 -1.15
N GLU A 129 -7.91 12.49 -1.77
CA GLU A 129 -8.69 13.56 -1.12
C GLU A 129 -9.97 13.02 -0.44
N GLN A 130 -10.71 12.12 -1.12
CA GLN A 130 -12.04 11.66 -0.68
C GLN A 130 -12.06 10.92 0.67
N ASN A 131 -10.92 10.38 1.11
CA ASN A 131 -10.84 9.57 2.33
C ASN A 131 -9.56 9.81 3.13
N ALA A 132 -8.79 10.84 2.77
CA ALA A 132 -7.51 11.18 3.37
C ALA A 132 -6.53 9.99 3.48
N ARG A 133 -6.68 8.95 2.63
CA ARG A 133 -5.82 7.76 2.67
C ARG A 133 -4.48 8.08 2.03
N VAL A 134 -3.43 7.62 2.70
CA VAL A 134 -2.05 7.71 2.22
C VAL A 134 -1.63 6.31 1.76
N ASN A 135 -1.30 6.19 0.48
CA ASN A 135 -0.71 4.98 -0.06
C ASN A 135 0.74 5.27 -0.45
N LEU A 136 1.66 4.49 0.10
CA LEU A 136 3.01 4.41 -0.42
C LEU A 136 3.07 3.23 -1.40
N VAL A 137 3.62 3.48 -2.58
CA VAL A 137 3.73 2.48 -3.64
C VAL A 137 5.15 2.50 -4.20
N ASP A 138 5.69 1.32 -4.47
CA ASP A 138 6.95 1.17 -5.18
C ASP A 138 6.65 0.63 -6.58
N LEU A 139 7.17 1.28 -7.61
CA LEU A 139 6.93 0.93 -9.01
C LEU A 139 8.19 0.31 -9.61
N LEU A 140 8.09 -0.94 -10.05
CA LEU A 140 9.16 -1.57 -10.83
C LEU A 140 9.05 -1.08 -12.26
N VAL A 141 10.16 -0.57 -12.80
CA VAL A 141 10.23 -0.10 -14.18
C VAL A 141 11.20 -0.95 -14.96
N THR A 142 10.72 -1.50 -16.07
CA THR A 142 11.49 -2.35 -16.98
C THR A 142 11.35 -1.87 -18.42
N PRO A 143 12.33 -2.15 -19.30
CA PRO A 143 12.16 -1.93 -20.73
C PRO A 143 11.02 -2.78 -21.28
N GLY A 144 10.08 -2.16 -22.00
CA GLY A 144 9.05 -2.85 -22.75
C GLY A 144 9.57 -3.40 -24.10
N PRO A 145 8.69 -4.01 -24.91
CA PRO A 145 9.07 -4.64 -26.19
C PRO A 145 9.73 -3.70 -27.21
N ASN A 146 9.48 -2.39 -27.11
CA ASN A 146 10.09 -1.35 -27.95
C ASN A 146 11.33 -0.70 -27.32
N GLY A 147 11.84 -1.23 -26.21
CA GLY A 147 12.94 -0.66 -25.44
C GLY A 147 12.56 0.55 -24.59
N LYS A 148 11.32 1.06 -24.66
CA LYS A 148 10.85 2.16 -23.82
C LYS A 148 10.62 1.65 -22.40
N LEU A 149 11.08 2.38 -21.39
CA LEU A 149 10.76 2.11 -20.00
C LEU A 149 9.25 2.19 -19.74
N GLY A 150 8.74 1.27 -18.93
CA GLY A 150 7.38 1.29 -18.41
C GLY A 150 7.25 0.50 -17.11
N ILE A 151 6.19 0.77 -16.37
CA ILE A 151 5.90 0.13 -15.08
C ILE A 151 5.48 -1.32 -15.33
N SER A 152 6.18 -2.28 -14.74
CA SER A 152 5.90 -3.72 -14.87
C SER A 152 5.52 -4.41 -13.56
N ASP A 153 5.61 -3.70 -12.43
CA ASP A 153 5.03 -4.15 -11.17
C ASP A 153 4.71 -2.96 -10.26
N ILE A 154 3.78 -3.17 -9.32
CA ILE A 154 3.37 -2.20 -8.30
C ILE A 154 3.37 -2.93 -6.97
N PHE A 155 4.31 -2.60 -6.09
CA PHE A 155 4.32 -3.04 -4.70
C PHE A 155 3.53 -2.05 -3.85
N LEU A 156 2.46 -2.52 -3.20
CA LEU A 156 1.60 -1.70 -2.35
C LEU A 156 2.01 -1.90 -0.89
N HIS A 157 2.57 -0.86 -0.25
CA HIS A 157 3.01 -0.98 1.14
C HIS A 157 1.87 -1.28 2.11
N ALA A 158 0.67 -0.77 1.82
CA ALA A 158 -0.52 -1.01 2.63
C ALA A 158 -0.93 -2.49 2.66
N SER A 159 -0.72 -3.23 1.58
CA SER A 159 -1.07 -4.66 1.53
C SER A 159 0.15 -5.56 1.78
N GLY A 160 1.35 -5.05 1.58
CA GLY A 160 2.61 -5.78 1.78
C GLY A 160 2.98 -6.74 0.66
N PHE A 161 2.30 -6.67 -0.50
CA PHE A 161 2.58 -7.50 -1.66
C PHE A 161 2.48 -6.69 -2.95
N SER A 162 3.03 -7.23 -4.04
CA SER A 162 2.95 -6.62 -5.37
C SER A 162 1.79 -7.15 -6.21
N ILE A 163 1.38 -6.39 -7.22
CA ILE A 163 0.36 -6.86 -8.17
C ILE A 163 0.85 -8.13 -8.87
N VAL A 164 2.11 -8.20 -9.30
CA VAL A 164 2.66 -9.43 -9.90
C VAL A 164 2.55 -10.62 -8.97
N GLU A 165 2.76 -10.44 -7.66
CA GLU A 165 2.61 -11.51 -6.68
C GLU A 165 1.15 -11.94 -6.53
N GLU A 166 0.22 -11.00 -6.42
CA GLU A 166 -1.22 -11.27 -6.42
C GLU A 166 -1.63 -12.06 -7.68
N LEU A 167 -1.17 -11.62 -8.84
CA LEU A 167 -1.42 -12.28 -10.13
C LEU A 167 -0.86 -13.70 -10.17
N ARG A 168 0.36 -13.90 -9.66
CA ARG A 168 0.99 -15.21 -9.61
C ARG A 168 0.18 -16.17 -8.75
N GLN A 169 -0.27 -15.73 -7.58
CA GLN A 169 -1.10 -16.56 -6.68
C GLN A 169 -2.44 -16.91 -7.32
N MET A 170 -3.08 -15.96 -8.01
CA MET A 170 -4.34 -16.21 -8.72
C MET A 170 -4.17 -17.12 -9.94
N ALA A 171 -3.03 -17.02 -10.64
CA ALA A 171 -2.74 -17.81 -11.84
C ALA A 171 -2.18 -19.20 -11.50
N LEU A 172 -1.71 -19.43 -10.27
CA LEU A 172 -0.99 -20.63 -9.88
C LEU A 172 -1.69 -21.95 -10.25
N PRO A 173 -3.02 -22.13 -10.07
CA PRO A 173 -3.69 -23.36 -10.48
C PRO A 173 -3.55 -23.64 -11.97
N ILE A 174 -3.74 -22.60 -12.78
CA ILE A 174 -3.60 -22.69 -14.24
C ILE A 174 -2.14 -23.01 -14.57
N LEU A 175 -1.18 -22.33 -13.95
CA LEU A 175 0.24 -22.54 -14.21
C LEU A 175 0.68 -23.97 -13.86
N LEU A 176 0.23 -24.52 -12.74
CA LEU A 176 0.53 -25.90 -12.33
C LEU A 176 -0.06 -26.94 -13.30
N THR A 177 -1.23 -26.68 -13.90
CA THR A 177 -1.78 -27.59 -14.94
C THR A 177 -1.02 -27.54 -16.25
N LEU A 178 -0.35 -26.41 -16.53
CA LEU A 178 0.37 -26.18 -17.79
C LEU A 178 1.84 -26.59 -17.71
N ASP A 179 2.47 -26.48 -16.54
CA ASP A 179 3.85 -26.87 -16.24
C ASP A 179 3.89 -28.27 -15.60
N LYS A 180 3.47 -29.28 -16.38
CA LYS A 180 3.39 -30.68 -15.92
C LYS A 180 4.76 -31.30 -15.62
N GLU A 181 5.86 -30.67 -16.04
CA GLU A 181 7.22 -31.21 -15.93
C GLU A 181 7.98 -30.64 -14.71
N HIS A 182 7.55 -29.52 -14.11
CA HIS A 182 8.25 -28.88 -12.98
C HIS A 182 7.31 -28.53 -11.81
N THR A 183 6.82 -29.56 -11.11
CA THR A 183 6.13 -29.44 -9.81
C THR A 183 6.98 -28.80 -8.69
N ASN A 184 8.25 -28.48 -8.94
CA ASN A 184 9.19 -27.98 -7.94
C ASN A 184 8.84 -26.60 -7.35
N LEU A 185 7.97 -25.80 -7.98
CA LEU A 185 7.58 -24.49 -7.46
C LEU A 185 6.59 -24.58 -6.29
N ALA A 186 5.78 -25.65 -6.24
CA ALA A 186 4.88 -25.94 -5.13
C ALA A 186 4.48 -27.43 -5.18
N PRO A 187 5.39 -28.36 -4.84
CA PRO A 187 5.13 -29.79 -4.99
C PRO A 187 3.99 -30.29 -4.10
N ASP A 188 3.73 -29.56 -3.01
CA ASP A 188 2.66 -29.85 -2.04
C ASP A 188 1.45 -28.90 -2.18
N ALA A 189 1.35 -28.13 -3.26
CA ALA A 189 0.19 -27.26 -3.48
C ALA A 189 -1.08 -28.09 -3.70
N ASP A 190 -2.04 -27.96 -2.78
CA ASP A 190 -3.38 -28.49 -2.97
C ASP A 190 -4.17 -27.58 -3.93
N LEU A 191 -4.32 -28.01 -5.18
CA LEU A 191 -5.07 -27.27 -6.21
C LEU A 191 -6.51 -26.97 -5.77
N ASN A 192 -7.12 -27.84 -4.97
CA ASN A 192 -8.47 -27.64 -4.46
C ASN A 192 -8.55 -26.43 -3.50
N GLU A 193 -7.49 -26.15 -2.73
CA GLU A 193 -7.44 -24.95 -1.88
C GLU A 193 -7.37 -23.66 -2.69
N PHE A 194 -6.68 -23.67 -3.83
CA PHE A 194 -6.64 -22.51 -4.72
C PHE A 194 -7.93 -22.31 -5.50
N GLU A 195 -8.63 -23.39 -5.87
CA GLU A 195 -9.97 -23.31 -6.47
C GLU A 195 -10.95 -22.64 -5.48
N LYS A 196 -10.96 -23.06 -4.21
CA LYS A 196 -11.76 -22.39 -3.16
C LYS A 196 -11.40 -20.91 -2.99
N LEU A 197 -10.11 -20.56 -3.07
CA LEU A 197 -9.66 -19.17 -3.02
C LEU A 197 -10.18 -18.37 -4.22
N ALA A 198 -10.16 -18.94 -5.43
CA ALA A 198 -10.71 -18.33 -6.63
C ALA A 198 -12.23 -18.15 -6.56
N ASP A 199 -12.94 -19.12 -6.00
CA ASP A 199 -14.38 -19.04 -5.73
C ASP A 199 -14.69 -17.92 -4.74
N MET A 200 -13.92 -17.81 -3.66
CA MET A 200 -14.05 -16.71 -2.69
C MET A 200 -13.89 -15.34 -3.39
N VAL A 201 -12.89 -15.17 -4.26
CA VAL A 201 -12.71 -13.93 -5.03
C VAL A 201 -13.91 -13.64 -5.93
N SER A 202 -14.48 -14.67 -6.57
CA SER A 202 -15.66 -14.54 -7.42
C SER A 202 -16.90 -14.10 -6.63
N LEU A 203 -17.08 -14.64 -5.42
CA LEU A 203 -18.16 -14.24 -4.50
C LEU A 203 -18.01 -12.78 -4.03
N ILE A 204 -16.79 -12.35 -3.70
CA ILE A 204 -16.51 -10.95 -3.34
C ILE A 204 -16.88 -10.00 -4.50
N LYS A 205 -16.49 -10.36 -5.74
CA LYS A 205 -16.81 -9.58 -6.96
C LYS A 205 -18.30 -9.57 -7.25
N GLY A 206 -18.99 -10.69 -7.03
CA GLY A 206 -20.43 -10.83 -7.13
C GLY A 206 -21.23 -10.18 -6.00
N ASN A 207 -20.54 -9.55 -5.03
CA ASN A 207 -21.14 -8.95 -3.84
C ASN A 207 -21.85 -9.95 -2.90
N ASP A 208 -21.56 -11.24 -3.00
CA ASP A 208 -22.04 -12.28 -2.09
C ASP A 208 -21.09 -12.40 -0.88
N ILE A 209 -21.23 -11.46 0.05
CA ILE A 209 -20.39 -11.39 1.27
C ILE A 209 -20.59 -12.60 2.18
N PRO A 210 -21.82 -13.07 2.47
CA PRO A 210 -22.03 -14.28 3.26
C PRO A 210 -21.40 -15.52 2.62
N GLY A 211 -21.54 -15.69 1.30
CA GLY A 211 -20.88 -16.77 0.55
C GLY A 211 -19.36 -16.70 0.68
N ALA A 212 -18.77 -15.52 0.54
CA ALA A 212 -17.33 -15.32 0.65
C ALA A 212 -16.79 -15.67 2.06
N VAL A 213 -17.52 -15.33 3.14
CA VAL A 213 -17.18 -15.77 4.50
C VAL A 213 -17.19 -17.29 4.61
N SER A 214 -18.23 -17.94 4.07
CA SER A 214 -18.32 -19.41 4.08
C SER A 214 -17.14 -20.06 3.34
N ALA A 215 -16.79 -19.52 2.16
CA ALA A 215 -15.66 -20.00 1.37
C ALA A 215 -14.33 -19.85 2.15
N TYR A 216 -14.10 -18.74 2.84
CA TYR A 216 -12.92 -18.56 3.68
C TYR A 216 -12.83 -19.63 4.77
N HIS A 217 -13.93 -19.96 5.45
CA HIS A 217 -13.92 -20.97 6.51
C HIS A 217 -13.62 -22.38 6.01
N GLN A 218 -13.84 -22.67 4.72
CA GLN A 218 -13.53 -23.96 4.09
C GLN A 218 -12.05 -24.12 3.69
N LEU A 219 -11.25 -23.05 3.78
CA LEU A 219 -9.81 -23.10 3.56
C LEU A 219 -9.10 -23.82 4.73
N SER A 220 -8.00 -24.50 4.42
CA SER A 220 -7.14 -25.12 5.43
C SER A 220 -6.50 -24.07 6.36
N PRO A 221 -6.08 -24.44 7.58
CA PRO A 221 -5.32 -23.54 8.46
C PRO A 221 -4.08 -22.97 7.78
N GLU A 222 -3.36 -23.79 7.01
CA GLU A 222 -2.16 -23.39 6.28
C GLU A 222 -2.48 -22.32 5.23
N MET A 223 -3.57 -22.49 4.47
CA MET A 223 -4.02 -21.52 3.47
C MET A 223 -4.52 -20.22 4.13
N LYS A 224 -5.29 -20.31 5.22
CA LYS A 224 -5.75 -19.14 5.98
C LYS A 224 -4.59 -18.29 6.50
N ASN A 225 -3.50 -18.93 6.90
CA ASN A 225 -2.29 -18.26 7.37
C ASN A 225 -1.48 -17.60 6.25
N GLN A 226 -1.81 -17.82 4.98
CA GLN A 226 -1.20 -17.10 3.88
C GLN A 226 -1.72 -15.66 3.79
N ARG A 227 -0.88 -14.76 3.26
CA ARG A 227 -1.15 -13.33 3.20
C ARG A 227 -2.43 -12.98 2.45
N VAL A 228 -2.60 -13.50 1.24
CA VAL A 228 -3.74 -13.13 0.37
C VAL A 228 -5.07 -13.62 0.95
N PRO A 229 -5.24 -14.88 1.37
CA PRO A 229 -6.48 -15.31 2.04
C PRO A 229 -6.80 -14.50 3.29
N THR A 230 -5.82 -14.23 4.16
CA THR A 230 -5.99 -13.36 5.33
C THR A 230 -6.51 -11.97 4.92
N MET A 231 -5.89 -11.36 3.92
CA MET A 231 -6.26 -10.02 3.42
C MET A 231 -7.66 -9.98 2.81
N LEU A 232 -8.04 -11.00 2.05
CA LEU A 232 -9.40 -11.12 1.49
C LEU A 232 -10.44 -11.27 2.60
N HIS A 233 -10.14 -12.06 3.63
CA HIS A 233 -11.01 -12.20 4.80
C HIS A 233 -11.20 -10.87 5.53
N LEU A 234 -10.13 -10.12 5.78
CA LEU A 234 -10.21 -8.78 6.38
C LEU A 234 -11.05 -7.82 5.52
N LEU A 235 -10.90 -7.87 4.19
CA LEU A 235 -11.70 -7.07 3.26
C LEU A 235 -13.19 -7.45 3.31
N ILE A 236 -13.51 -8.74 3.40
CA ILE A 236 -14.88 -9.25 3.56
C ILE A 236 -15.49 -8.73 4.85
N LEU A 237 -14.80 -8.92 5.98
CA LEU A 237 -15.30 -8.53 7.31
C LEU A 237 -15.53 -7.02 7.43
N ARG A 238 -14.68 -6.19 6.80
CA ARG A 238 -14.87 -4.73 6.81
C ARG A 238 -16.13 -4.26 6.07
N ARG A 239 -16.79 -5.13 5.31
CA ARG A 239 -18.06 -4.86 4.61
C ARG A 239 -19.29 -5.32 5.41
N LEU A 240 -19.07 -6.03 6.52
CA LEU A 240 -20.10 -6.46 7.43
C LEU A 240 -20.28 -5.43 8.56
N PRO A 241 -21.45 -5.37 9.21
CA PRO A 241 -21.68 -4.49 10.36
C PRO A 241 -20.96 -4.97 11.64
N ASP A 242 -20.41 -6.18 11.66
CA ASP A 242 -19.75 -6.78 12.81
C ASP A 242 -18.29 -6.30 12.95
N VAL A 243 -18.13 -5.15 13.60
CA VAL A 243 -16.82 -4.54 13.86
C VAL A 243 -15.95 -5.38 14.78
N GLU A 244 -16.53 -6.13 15.73
CA GLU A 244 -15.75 -6.95 16.66
C GLU A 244 -15.14 -8.17 15.95
N ALA A 245 -15.90 -8.83 15.05
CA ALA A 245 -15.34 -9.89 14.21
C ALA A 245 -14.14 -9.40 13.37
N TYR A 246 -14.21 -8.18 12.83
CA TYR A 246 -13.09 -7.57 12.11
C TYR A 246 -11.87 -7.32 13.00
N LYS A 247 -12.08 -6.78 14.21
CA LYS A 247 -10.99 -6.55 15.19
C LYS A 247 -10.34 -7.85 15.63
N ASP A 248 -11.12 -8.88 15.90
CA ASP A 248 -10.61 -10.19 16.31
C ASP A 248 -9.81 -10.84 15.17
N ALA A 249 -10.29 -10.76 13.93
CA ALA A 249 -9.53 -11.24 12.77
C ALA A 249 -8.21 -10.49 12.58
N LEU A 250 -8.16 -9.17 12.82
CA LEU A 250 -6.90 -8.41 12.81
C LEU A 250 -5.93 -8.88 13.91
N LYS A 251 -6.43 -9.13 15.13
CA LYS A 251 -5.61 -9.63 16.24
C LYS A 251 -5.04 -11.03 15.98
N GLU A 252 -5.85 -11.93 15.40
CA GLU A 252 -5.39 -13.27 15.02
C GLU A 252 -4.36 -13.20 13.90
N ALA A 253 -4.63 -12.41 12.85
CA ALA A 253 -3.68 -12.20 11.76
C ALA A 253 -2.34 -11.63 12.25
N ALA A 254 -2.34 -10.74 13.25
CA ALA A 254 -1.13 -10.18 13.85
C ALA A 254 -0.21 -11.20 14.54
N LYS A 255 -0.75 -12.37 14.93
CA LYS A 255 0.06 -13.45 15.53
C LYS A 255 0.90 -14.16 14.46
N VAL A 256 0.40 -14.19 13.23
CA VAL A 256 1.01 -14.90 12.08
C VAL A 256 1.84 -13.95 11.22
N HIS A 257 1.32 -12.75 10.95
CA HIS A 257 1.90 -11.75 10.06
C HIS A 257 2.62 -10.67 10.87
N GLN A 258 3.92 -10.86 11.09
CA GLN A 258 4.78 -9.94 11.86
C GLN A 258 5.58 -9.00 10.96
N GLU A 259 5.41 -9.10 9.64
CA GLU A 259 6.12 -8.26 8.71
C GLU A 259 5.70 -6.79 8.88
N PRO A 260 6.64 -5.84 8.73
CA PRO A 260 6.35 -4.45 9.05
C PRO A 260 5.25 -3.79 8.19
N SER A 261 4.96 -4.31 6.99
CA SER A 261 3.83 -3.83 6.16
C SER A 261 2.47 -4.15 6.78
N PHE A 262 2.37 -5.14 7.68
CA PHE A 262 1.12 -5.42 8.40
C PHE A 262 0.74 -4.31 9.39
N GLN A 263 1.64 -3.38 9.70
CA GLN A 263 1.31 -2.21 10.53
C GLN A 263 0.21 -1.32 9.92
N TYR A 264 0.05 -1.32 8.59
CA TYR A 264 -1.09 -0.65 7.96
C TYR A 264 -2.43 -1.27 8.37
N MET A 265 -2.49 -2.58 8.57
CA MET A 265 -3.71 -3.27 9.02
C MET A 265 -3.95 -3.07 10.51
N LEU A 266 -2.88 -3.06 11.31
CA LEU A 266 -2.98 -2.79 12.75
C LEU A 266 -3.39 -1.36 13.06
N LEU A 267 -3.11 -0.41 12.17
CA LEU A 267 -3.60 0.95 12.31
C LEU A 267 -5.14 0.99 12.41
N ASP A 268 -5.86 0.28 11.55
CA ASP A 268 -7.33 0.20 11.59
C ASP A 268 -7.81 -0.36 12.94
N LEU A 269 -7.16 -1.41 13.46
CA LEU A 269 -7.46 -1.98 14.78
C LEU A 269 -7.30 -0.93 15.89
N TYR A 270 -6.16 -0.24 15.93
CA TYR A 270 -5.88 0.71 17.00
C TYR A 270 -6.75 1.96 16.93
N LEU A 271 -7.17 2.38 15.74
CA LEU A 271 -8.14 3.46 15.59
C LEU A 271 -9.53 3.04 16.08
N LEU A 272 -9.98 1.81 15.76
CA LEU A 272 -11.24 1.28 16.28
C LEU A 272 -11.25 1.14 17.80
N GLU A 273 -10.11 0.79 18.40
CA GLU A 273 -9.92 0.73 19.85
C GLU A 273 -9.62 2.09 20.50
N LYS A 274 -9.53 3.16 19.71
CA LYS A 274 -9.08 4.51 20.15
C LYS A 274 -7.73 4.50 20.87
N ASN A 275 -6.89 3.52 20.58
CA ASN A 275 -5.53 3.43 21.09
C ASN A 275 -4.58 4.27 20.24
N TYR A 276 -4.69 5.59 20.39
CA TYR A 276 -3.95 6.54 19.55
C TYR A 276 -2.43 6.47 19.74
N THR A 277 -1.96 6.05 20.92
CA THR A 277 -0.52 5.81 21.16
C THR A 277 0.00 4.73 20.23
N LYS A 278 -0.66 3.57 20.18
CA LYS A 278 -0.26 2.49 19.27
C LYS A 278 -0.44 2.86 17.80
N ALA A 279 -1.49 3.63 17.46
CA ALA A 279 -1.67 4.14 16.11
C ALA A 279 -0.49 5.06 15.68
N ALA A 280 0.03 5.89 16.59
CA ALA A 280 1.22 6.70 16.36
C ALA A 280 2.50 5.84 16.20
N GLU A 281 2.66 4.78 17.00
CA GLU A 281 3.77 3.82 16.88
C GLU A 281 3.76 3.05 15.55
N CYS A 282 2.57 2.73 15.01
CA CYS A 282 2.44 2.17 13.67
C CYS A 282 3.06 3.13 12.63
N GLN A 283 2.79 4.44 12.73
CA GLN A 283 3.37 5.43 11.81
C GLN A 283 4.90 5.47 11.88
N ASP A 284 5.48 5.36 13.08
CA ASP A 284 6.95 5.29 13.24
C ASP A 284 7.54 4.04 12.59
N THR A 285 6.87 2.91 12.74
CA THR A 285 7.29 1.66 12.10
C THR A 285 7.20 1.78 10.58
N LEU A 286 6.12 2.37 10.06
CA LEU A 286 5.95 2.60 8.63
C LEU A 286 7.03 3.52 8.06
N MET A 287 7.38 4.61 8.75
CA MET A 287 8.46 5.51 8.33
C MET A 287 9.85 4.86 8.42
N THR A 288 10.05 3.91 9.34
CA THR A 288 11.29 3.12 9.40
C THR A 288 11.49 2.29 8.13
N LEU A 289 10.40 1.76 7.55
CA LEU A 289 10.44 0.97 6.31
C LEU A 289 10.50 1.83 5.05
N THR A 290 9.72 2.90 5.06
CA THR A 290 9.42 3.64 3.85
C THR A 290 10.28 4.89 3.68
N GLY A 291 11.01 5.25 4.74
CA GLY A 291 11.64 6.54 4.88
C GLY A 291 10.70 7.55 5.55
N LYS A 292 11.31 8.61 6.09
CA LYS A 292 10.58 9.71 6.70
C LYS A 292 9.70 10.41 5.66
N ASP A 293 8.43 10.64 6.00
CA ASP A 293 7.44 11.22 5.10
C ASP A 293 6.57 12.25 5.82
N ALA A 294 6.33 13.40 5.18
CA ALA A 294 5.63 14.51 5.80
C ALA A 294 4.16 14.19 6.10
N VAL A 295 3.46 13.46 5.22
CA VAL A 295 2.05 13.14 5.44
C VAL A 295 1.89 12.04 6.49
N LEU A 296 2.83 11.09 6.57
CA LEU A 296 2.87 10.13 7.67
C LEU A 296 3.16 10.81 9.02
N LEU A 297 4.07 11.79 9.07
CA LEU A 297 4.29 12.62 10.26
C LEU A 297 3.06 13.43 10.65
N ALA A 298 2.39 14.08 9.68
CA ALA A 298 1.16 14.83 9.92
C ALA A 298 0.04 13.91 10.46
N THR A 299 -0.04 12.68 9.94
CA THR A 299 -0.99 11.67 10.43
C THR A 299 -0.64 11.19 11.85
N LYS A 300 0.65 10.97 12.14
CA LYS A 300 1.13 10.69 13.50
C LYS A 300 0.77 11.81 14.47
N ALA A 301 0.95 13.07 14.06
CA ALA A 301 0.60 14.24 14.87
C ALA A 301 -0.90 14.29 15.20
N LEU A 302 -1.78 13.96 14.24
CA LEU A 302 -3.22 13.81 14.50
C LEU A 302 -3.50 12.75 15.56
N PHE A 303 -2.84 11.58 15.50
CA PHE A 303 -3.01 10.55 16.52
C PHE A 303 -2.50 11.01 17.89
N GLN A 304 -1.34 11.66 17.96
CA GLN A 304 -0.84 12.25 19.21
C GLN A 304 -1.83 13.26 19.79
N MET A 305 -2.41 14.12 18.95
CA MET A 305 -3.42 15.10 19.36
C MET A 305 -4.67 14.40 19.92
N HIS A 306 -5.22 13.42 19.20
CA HIS A 306 -6.38 12.65 19.66
C HIS A 306 -6.09 11.81 20.92
N GLY A 307 -4.84 11.39 21.11
CA GLY A 307 -4.34 10.74 22.33
C GLY A 307 -4.09 11.69 23.51
N GLY A 308 -4.27 13.01 23.32
CA GLY A 308 -4.09 14.03 24.37
C GLY A 308 -2.69 14.63 24.47
N SER A 309 -1.71 14.15 23.68
CA SER A 309 -0.33 14.64 23.67
C SER A 309 -0.18 15.88 22.76
N LYS A 310 -0.82 17.00 23.14
CA LYS A 310 -0.91 18.22 22.31
C LYS A 310 0.45 18.82 21.93
N GLU A 311 1.39 18.91 22.87
CA GLU A 311 2.73 19.45 22.59
C GLU A 311 3.54 18.56 21.64
N ASP A 312 3.47 17.23 21.83
CA ASP A 312 4.13 16.30 20.91
C ASP A 312 3.51 16.37 19.51
N ALA A 313 2.18 16.43 19.43
CA ALA A 313 1.46 16.59 18.18
C ALA A 313 1.90 17.87 17.45
N ARG A 314 1.97 18.99 18.17
CA ARG A 314 2.47 20.27 17.64
C ARG A 314 3.89 20.13 17.09
N LYS A 315 4.82 19.57 17.87
CA LYS A 315 6.21 19.38 17.44
C LYS A 315 6.30 18.51 16.19
N THR A 316 5.60 17.38 16.17
CA THR A 316 5.59 16.46 15.02
C THR A 316 4.97 17.12 13.78
N MET A 317 3.91 17.93 13.94
CA MET A 317 3.29 18.66 12.83
C MET A 317 4.22 19.74 12.26
N LEU A 318 4.91 20.49 13.11
CA LEU A 318 5.91 21.47 12.65
C LEU A 318 7.08 20.80 11.91
N GLU A 319 7.46 19.59 12.33
CA GLU A 319 8.43 18.77 11.61
C GLU A 319 7.92 18.30 10.24
N ALA A 320 6.64 17.92 10.13
CA ALA A 320 6.00 17.58 8.86
C ALA A 320 5.99 18.78 7.89
N LEU A 321 5.56 19.96 8.37
CA LEU A 321 5.53 21.21 7.61
C LEU A 321 6.94 21.64 7.16
N ALA A 322 7.96 21.45 8.01
CA ALA A 322 9.34 21.75 7.63
C ALA A 322 9.88 20.77 6.58
N LEU A 323 9.40 19.53 6.57
CA LEU A 323 9.85 18.51 5.62
C LEU A 323 9.28 18.74 4.22
N GLU A 324 8.00 19.12 4.12
CA GLU A 324 7.33 19.41 2.85
C GLU A 324 6.38 20.62 3.01
N PRO A 325 6.93 21.86 2.95
CA PRO A 325 6.16 23.08 3.19
C PRO A 325 5.18 23.45 2.07
N ASP A 326 5.18 22.70 0.97
CA ASP A 326 4.29 22.87 -0.19
C ASP A 326 3.23 21.76 -0.29
N CYS A 327 3.13 20.88 0.72
CA CYS A 327 2.19 19.75 0.70
C CYS A 327 0.82 20.14 1.26
N ILE A 328 -0.19 20.19 0.37
CA ILE A 328 -1.58 20.54 0.71
C ILE A 328 -2.12 19.61 1.79
N SER A 329 -1.92 18.30 1.64
CA SER A 329 -2.33 17.30 2.63
C SER A 329 -1.74 17.50 4.03
N VAL A 330 -0.53 18.07 4.15
CA VAL A 330 0.07 18.37 5.45
C VAL A 330 -0.58 19.61 6.05
N HIS A 331 -0.76 20.67 5.26
CA HIS A 331 -1.41 21.91 5.72
C HIS A 331 -2.88 21.70 6.14
N ASP A 332 -3.62 20.89 5.39
CA ASP A 332 -4.99 20.50 5.73
C ASP A 332 -5.06 19.87 7.14
N ARG A 333 -4.20 18.88 7.41
CA ARG A 333 -4.10 18.24 8.73
C ARG A 333 -3.55 19.16 9.80
N ALA A 334 -2.67 20.11 9.42
CA ALA A 334 -2.08 21.07 10.34
C ALA A 334 -3.13 22.00 10.95
N ILE A 335 -4.21 22.31 10.23
CA ILE A 335 -5.30 23.16 10.75
C ILE A 335 -5.85 22.60 12.05
N ASP A 336 -6.21 21.32 12.09
CA ASP A 336 -6.76 20.70 13.30
C ASP A 336 -5.72 20.60 14.42
N VAL A 337 -4.52 20.11 14.11
CA VAL A 337 -3.47 19.90 15.12
C VAL A 337 -3.03 21.21 15.75
N LEU A 338 -2.73 22.23 14.93
CA LEU A 338 -2.20 23.51 15.42
C LEU A 338 -3.28 24.34 16.12
N ARG A 339 -4.55 24.23 15.69
CA ARG A 339 -5.69 24.82 16.42
C ARG A 339 -5.84 24.21 17.81
N GLU A 340 -5.83 22.89 17.92
CA GLU A 340 -5.95 22.22 19.22
C GLU A 340 -4.74 22.44 20.14
N ALA A 341 -3.56 22.63 19.55
CA ALA A 341 -2.32 22.94 20.26
C ALA A 341 -2.16 24.44 20.59
N GLY A 342 -3.03 25.32 20.10
CA GLY A 342 -2.96 26.77 20.33
C GLY A 342 -1.80 27.47 19.62
N ASP A 343 -1.20 26.87 18.58
CA ASP A 343 -0.16 27.52 17.76
C ASP A 343 -0.81 28.39 16.69
N HIS A 344 -1.33 29.54 17.10
CA HIS A 344 -2.06 30.45 16.23
C HIS A 344 -1.23 30.97 15.05
N LYS A 345 0.09 31.11 15.21
CA LYS A 345 0.97 31.55 14.14
C LYS A 345 1.09 30.50 13.05
N ALA A 346 1.48 29.28 13.41
CA ALA A 346 1.63 28.20 12.42
C ALA A 346 0.27 27.80 11.81
N LEU A 347 -0.81 27.91 12.59
CA LEU A 347 -2.18 27.76 12.10
C LEU A 347 -2.51 28.79 11.01
N ALA A 348 -2.28 30.08 11.27
CA ALA A 348 -2.53 31.14 10.30
C ALA A 348 -1.65 31.00 9.04
N ASP A 349 -0.40 30.55 9.18
CA ASP A 349 0.47 30.24 8.04
C ASP A 349 -0.13 29.13 7.17
N SER A 350 -0.63 28.05 7.79
CA SER A 350 -1.29 26.96 7.06
C SER A 350 -2.62 27.36 6.43
N MET A 351 -3.43 28.16 7.11
CA MET A 351 -4.69 28.67 6.57
C MET A 351 -4.45 29.54 5.33
N ARG A 352 -3.45 30.44 5.36
CA ARG A 352 -3.07 31.25 4.19
C ARG A 352 -2.63 30.39 3.01
N PHE A 353 -1.73 29.44 3.27
CA PHE A 353 -1.30 28.50 2.24
C PHE A 353 -2.48 27.79 1.59
N MET A 354 -3.44 27.29 2.39
CA MET A 354 -4.63 26.61 1.87
C MET A 354 -5.51 27.54 1.03
N GLU A 355 -5.71 28.80 1.41
CA GLU A 355 -6.47 29.77 0.60
C GLU A 355 -5.76 30.15 -0.71
N GLU A 356 -4.42 30.15 -0.73
CA GLU A 356 -3.60 30.43 -1.90
C GLU A 356 -3.58 29.26 -2.89
N GLN A 357 -3.46 28.02 -2.39
CA GLN A 357 -3.29 26.82 -3.23
C GLN A 357 -4.61 26.15 -3.61
N THR A 358 -5.71 26.46 -2.92
CA THR A 358 -7.00 25.81 -3.12
C THR A 358 -8.13 26.81 -3.33
N THR A 359 -9.32 26.31 -3.63
CA THR A 359 -10.55 27.12 -3.70
C THR A 359 -11.18 27.36 -2.34
N TYR A 360 -10.66 26.74 -1.26
CA TYR A 360 -11.22 26.87 0.08
C TYR A 360 -10.97 28.27 0.65
N ARG A 361 -11.94 28.82 1.38
CA ARG A 361 -11.87 30.14 2.03
C ARG A 361 -12.36 30.00 3.47
N PHE A 362 -11.55 30.42 4.44
CA PHE A 362 -11.91 30.32 5.85
C PHE A 362 -12.84 31.45 6.29
N LYS A 363 -12.81 32.60 5.60
CA LYS A 363 -13.66 33.74 5.95
C LYS A 363 -15.14 33.37 5.88
N GLY A 364 -15.85 33.51 6.99
CA GLY A 364 -17.27 33.14 7.12
C GLY A 364 -17.51 31.72 7.64
N GLU A 365 -16.49 30.85 7.62
CA GLU A 365 -16.58 29.44 8.02
C GLU A 365 -16.08 29.19 9.47
N LEU A 366 -15.57 30.23 10.15
CA LEU A 366 -15.00 30.14 11.51
C LEU A 366 -16.02 30.34 12.63
N SER A 367 -17.32 30.11 12.38
CA SER A 367 -18.38 30.32 13.38
C SER A 367 -18.44 29.21 14.44
N ASP A 368 -17.80 28.07 14.21
CA ASP A 368 -17.74 26.96 15.16
C ASP A 368 -16.99 27.40 16.45
N PRO A 369 -17.51 27.13 17.67
CA PRO A 369 -16.86 27.45 18.93
C PRO A 369 -15.41 26.97 19.06
N ARG A 370 -15.03 25.94 18.31
CA ARG A 370 -13.66 25.41 18.19
C ARG A 370 -12.64 26.45 17.72
N TRP A 371 -13.08 27.54 17.08
CA TRP A 371 -12.23 28.66 16.64
C TRP A 371 -12.15 29.82 17.63
N ALA A 372 -12.91 29.79 18.73
CA ALA A 372 -13.06 30.93 19.62
C ALA A 372 -11.74 31.41 20.25
N ASP A 373 -10.79 30.50 20.48
CA ASP A 373 -9.46 30.86 20.98
C ASP A 373 -8.61 31.54 19.90
N PHE A 374 -8.54 30.94 18.72
CA PHE A 374 -7.85 31.52 17.57
C PHE A 374 -8.41 32.90 17.19
N LEU A 375 -9.73 33.10 17.19
CA LEU A 375 -10.37 34.38 16.86
C LEU A 375 -10.07 35.52 17.86
N LYS A 376 -9.51 35.21 19.04
CA LYS A 376 -9.01 36.22 19.99
C LYS A 376 -7.55 36.63 19.70
N SER A 377 -6.82 35.82 18.94
CA SER A 377 -5.42 36.05 18.59
C SER A 377 -5.26 37.17 17.57
N LEU A 378 -4.06 37.76 17.50
CA LEU A 378 -3.73 38.78 16.49
C LEU A 378 -3.64 38.15 15.10
N GLU A 379 -3.21 36.89 15.04
CA GLU A 379 -3.03 36.10 13.83
C GLU A 379 -4.33 35.90 13.07
N SER A 380 -5.48 35.89 13.75
CA SER A 380 -6.80 35.73 13.13
C SER A 380 -7.32 36.95 12.37
N ALA A 381 -6.64 38.10 12.44
CA ALA A 381 -7.12 39.36 11.86
C ALA A 381 -7.59 39.28 10.39
N PRO A 382 -6.99 38.50 9.47
CA PRO A 382 -7.46 38.38 8.10
C PRO A 382 -8.84 37.72 7.92
N TRP A 383 -9.28 36.90 8.90
CA TRP A 383 -10.47 36.06 8.79
C TRP A 383 -11.64 36.49 9.70
N ARG A 384 -11.45 37.56 10.49
CA ARG A 384 -12.54 38.28 11.19
C ARG A 384 -13.19 39.29 10.25
#